data_AF-A0A9E3J002-F1
#
_entry.id   AF-A0A9E3J002-F1
#
_cell.length_a   1.000
_cell.length_b   1.000
_cell.length_c   1.000
_cell.angle_alpha   90.00
_cell.angle_beta   90.00
_cell.angle_gamma   90.00
#
_symmetry.space_group_name_H-M   'P 1'
#
loop_
_entity.id
_entity.type
_entity.pdbx_description
1 polymer ?
#
loop_
_entity_poly.entity_id
_entity_poly.type
_entity_poly.pdbx_seq_one_letter_code
_entity_poly.pdbx_strand_id
1 'polypeptide(L)'
;MAVATAVHADIAETRDAKLRAYLRQGASPDPAVRYHAAWADLNDDGRPEVLLYAQSRDDCGSGGCSLEILEPTASGFRSLRSILVTRLPIGVLPGKHHGWHDLTVRVGGGGLVAGYVAVVPYVGWSYAFNPTSAPAHPIASGVDPKILIAADDPGFVLDAPGTP
;
A
#
# COMPACT_ATOMS: atom_id res chain seq x y z
N MET A 1 -26.15 -9.19 -15.86
CA MET A 1 -24.94 -8.36 -15.68
C MET A 1 -25.11 -7.18 -14.73
N ALA A 2 -26.28 -6.52 -14.65
CA ALA A 2 -26.47 -5.36 -13.74
C ALA A 2 -26.31 -5.66 -12.23
N VAL A 3 -26.73 -6.84 -11.76
CA VAL A 3 -26.68 -7.22 -10.34
C VAL A 3 -25.23 -7.37 -9.84
N ALA A 4 -24.33 -7.96 -10.65
CA ALA A 4 -22.94 -8.15 -10.27
C ALA A 4 -22.20 -6.82 -10.11
N THR A 5 -22.42 -5.86 -11.01
CA THR A 5 -21.80 -4.53 -10.94
C THR A 5 -22.26 -3.75 -9.70
N ALA A 6 -23.55 -3.82 -9.35
CA ALA A 6 -24.07 -3.19 -8.14
C ALA A 6 -23.45 -3.79 -6.86
N VAL A 7 -23.35 -5.12 -6.78
CA VAL A 7 -22.70 -5.79 -5.63
C VAL A 7 -21.23 -5.42 -5.51
N HIS A 8 -20.48 -5.27 -6.61
CA HIS A 8 -19.09 -4.83 -6.56
C HIS A 8 -18.95 -3.38 -6.09
N ALA A 9 -19.86 -2.50 -6.52
CA ALA A 9 -19.90 -1.12 -6.05
C ALA A 9 -20.21 -1.03 -4.55
N ASP A 10 -21.21 -1.77 -4.07
CA ASP A 10 -21.57 -1.83 -2.64
C ASP A 10 -20.42 -2.37 -1.78
N ILE A 11 -19.69 -3.38 -2.29
CA ILE A 11 -18.50 -3.93 -1.62
C ILE A 11 -17.38 -2.88 -1.56
N ALA A 12 -17.12 -2.17 -2.66
CA ALA A 12 -16.10 -1.13 -2.71
C ALA A 12 -16.43 0.03 -1.76
N GLU A 13 -17.68 0.51 -1.77
CA GLU A 13 -18.15 1.57 -0.87
C GLU A 13 -18.05 1.14 0.61
N THR A 14 -18.44 -0.10 0.92
CA THR A 14 -18.32 -0.65 2.28
C THR A 14 -16.87 -0.75 2.72
N ARG A 15 -15.97 -1.18 1.82
CA ARG A 15 -14.53 -1.29 2.06
C ARG A 15 -13.92 0.08 2.34
N ASP A 16 -14.25 1.08 1.53
CA ASP A 16 -13.78 2.45 1.69
C ASP A 16 -14.28 3.08 2.99
N ALA A 17 -15.55 2.88 3.35
CA ALA A 17 -16.12 3.34 4.61
C ALA A 17 -15.38 2.73 5.81
N LYS A 18 -15.09 1.42 5.78
CA LYS A 18 -14.32 0.74 6.83
C LYS A 18 -12.89 1.26 6.91
N LEU A 19 -12.22 1.46 5.78
CA LEU A 19 -10.85 1.98 5.76
C LEU A 19 -10.80 3.41 6.32
N ARG A 20 -11.73 4.28 5.94
CA ARG A 20 -11.84 5.63 6.52
C ARG A 20 -12.11 5.60 8.02
N ALA A 21 -12.93 4.66 8.51
CA ALA A 21 -13.16 4.48 9.93
C ALA A 21 -11.88 4.01 10.66
N TYR A 22 -11.11 3.09 10.08
CA TYR A 22 -9.81 2.67 10.60
C TYR A 22 -8.82 3.84 10.67
N LEU A 23 -8.71 4.61 9.60
CA LEU A 23 -7.85 5.80 9.54
C LEU A 23 -8.22 6.80 10.65
N ARG A 24 -9.50 7.07 10.89
CA ARG A 24 -9.94 7.98 11.97
C ARG A 24 -9.61 7.50 13.38
N GLN A 25 -9.44 6.19 13.59
CA GLN A 25 -9.06 5.64 14.89
C GLN A 25 -7.56 5.75 15.16
N GLY A 26 -6.73 5.71 14.10
CA GLY A 26 -5.28 5.75 14.19
C GLY A 26 -4.63 7.07 13.72
N ALA A 27 -5.40 7.99 13.15
CA ALA A 27 -4.87 9.23 12.59
C ALA A 27 -4.24 10.10 13.68
N SER A 28 -3.02 10.58 13.39
CA SER A 28 -2.46 11.77 14.04
C SER A 28 -3.49 12.91 13.93
N PRO A 29 -3.63 13.80 14.92
CA PRO A 29 -4.60 14.91 14.90
C PRO A 29 -4.38 15.93 13.76
N ASP A 30 -3.51 15.66 12.79
CA ASP A 30 -3.30 16.45 11.59
C ASP A 30 -4.45 16.23 10.59
N PRO A 31 -5.34 17.23 10.37
CA PRO A 31 -6.45 17.13 9.44
C PRO A 31 -6.03 17.07 7.97
N ALA A 32 -4.73 17.20 7.66
CA ALA A 32 -4.17 17.21 6.31
C ALA A 32 -3.51 15.89 5.89
N VAL A 33 -3.77 14.77 6.57
CA VAL A 33 -3.26 13.45 6.14
C VAL A 33 -3.83 13.13 4.75
N ARG A 34 -2.95 13.25 3.74
CA ARG A 34 -3.19 12.69 2.42
C ARG A 34 -2.79 11.23 2.45
N TYR A 35 -3.63 10.36 1.93
CA TYR A 35 -3.31 8.93 1.85
C TYR A 35 -3.68 8.38 0.49
N HIS A 36 -2.99 7.33 0.09
CA HIS A 36 -3.28 6.57 -1.11
C HIS A 36 -3.60 5.15 -0.69
N ALA A 37 -4.61 4.56 -1.31
CA ALA A 37 -5.05 3.22 -0.96
C ALA A 37 -5.32 2.40 -2.22
N ALA A 38 -4.81 1.17 -2.24
CA ALA A 38 -5.17 0.19 -3.25
C ALA A 38 -5.56 -1.13 -2.58
N TRP A 39 -6.56 -1.78 -3.15
CA TRP A 39 -7.00 -3.12 -2.74
C TRP A 39 -6.44 -4.16 -3.69
N ALA A 40 -5.73 -5.16 -3.17
CA ALA A 40 -5.20 -6.26 -3.96
C ALA A 40 -5.24 -7.55 -3.14
N ASP A 41 -5.67 -8.64 -3.78
CA ASP A 41 -5.56 -9.98 -3.18
C ASP A 41 -4.10 -10.42 -3.32
N LEU A 42 -3.34 -10.28 -2.22
CA LEU A 42 -1.91 -10.54 -2.22
C LEU A 42 -1.62 -12.02 -1.96
N ASN A 43 -2.57 -12.79 -1.45
CA ASN A 43 -2.38 -14.21 -1.10
C ASN A 43 -3.28 -15.19 -1.88
N ASP A 44 -4.15 -14.68 -2.76
CA ASP A 44 -5.18 -15.41 -3.52
C ASP A 44 -6.26 -16.10 -2.66
N ASP A 45 -6.60 -15.54 -1.50
CA ASP A 45 -7.65 -16.09 -0.62
C ASP A 45 -9.06 -15.54 -0.92
N GLY A 46 -9.18 -14.63 -1.90
CA GLY A 46 -10.42 -13.97 -2.28
C GLY A 46 -10.80 -12.76 -1.40
N ARG A 47 -9.96 -12.37 -0.45
CA ARG A 47 -10.14 -11.20 0.44
C ARG A 47 -8.97 -10.22 0.24
N PRO A 48 -9.16 -9.20 -0.60
CA PRO A 48 -8.11 -8.23 -0.90
C PRO A 48 -7.56 -7.52 0.35
N GLU A 49 -6.23 -7.54 0.51
CA GLU A 49 -5.50 -6.67 1.42
C GLU A 49 -5.47 -5.21 0.94
N VAL A 50 -5.18 -4.30 1.87
CA VAL A 50 -5.01 -2.88 1.59
C VAL A 50 -3.53 -2.52 1.61
N LEU A 51 -3.09 -1.86 0.55
CA LEU A 51 -1.85 -1.10 0.54
C LEU A 51 -2.21 0.35 0.84
N LEU A 52 -1.83 0.84 2.02
CA LEU A 52 -2.10 2.19 2.49
C LEU A 52 -0.80 2.98 2.57
N TYR A 53 -0.61 3.92 1.66
CA TYR A 53 0.53 4.82 1.65
C TYR A 53 0.11 6.17 2.26
N ALA A 54 0.54 6.42 3.50
CA ALA A 54 0.18 7.62 4.24
C ALA A 54 1.22 8.73 4.00
N GLN A 55 0.75 9.90 3.61
CA GLN A 55 1.54 11.11 3.48
C GLN A 55 1.19 12.09 4.61
N SER A 56 1.71 11.81 5.80
CA SER A 56 1.67 12.73 6.94
C SER A 56 3.08 13.27 7.22
N ARG A 57 3.17 14.36 7.99
CA ARG A 57 4.47 14.89 8.44
C ARG A 57 5.24 13.90 9.32
N ASP A 58 4.52 13.09 10.10
CA ASP A 58 5.13 12.12 11.03
C ASP A 58 5.57 10.85 10.29
N ASP A 59 4.92 10.52 9.17
CA ASP A 59 5.14 9.30 8.39
C ASP A 59 6.14 9.46 7.23
N CYS A 60 6.52 10.70 6.90
CA CYS A 60 7.36 11.01 5.75
C CYS A 60 8.69 11.66 6.15
N GLY A 61 9.78 11.20 5.53
CA GLY A 61 11.09 11.81 5.61
C GLY A 61 11.77 11.96 4.24
N SER A 62 13.04 12.35 4.24
CA SER A 62 13.83 12.48 3.00
C SER A 62 14.01 11.16 2.25
N GLY A 63 13.78 10.03 2.92
CA GLY A 63 13.82 8.67 2.37
C GLY A 63 12.48 8.17 1.81
N GLY A 64 11.39 8.93 1.92
CA GLY A 64 10.05 8.50 1.53
C GLY A 64 9.09 8.42 2.73
N CYS A 65 7.89 7.90 2.50
CA CYS A 65 6.87 7.73 3.53
C CYS A 65 6.67 6.25 3.90
N SER A 66 5.82 5.99 4.89
CA SER A 66 5.42 4.63 5.27
C SER A 66 4.38 4.06 4.29
N LEU A 67 4.51 2.77 4.01
CA LEU A 67 3.50 1.93 3.37
C LEU A 67 3.01 0.92 4.40
N GLU A 68 1.76 1.04 4.82
CA GLU A 68 1.08 0.05 5.64
C GLU A 68 0.43 -1.02 4.74
N ILE A 69 0.60 -2.27 5.10
CA ILE A 69 -0.10 -3.41 4.50
C ILE A 69 -1.08 -3.91 5.55
N LEU A 70 -2.37 -3.81 5.22
CA LEU A 70 -3.45 -4.16 6.13
C LEU A 70 -4.19 -5.40 5.63
N GLU A 71 -4.33 -6.37 6.53
CA GLU A 71 -5.15 -7.55 6.29
C GLU A 71 -6.57 -7.32 6.85
N PRO A 72 -7.64 -7.52 6.04
CA PRO A 72 -9.00 -7.40 6.52
C PRO A 72 -9.33 -8.47 7.56
N THR A 73 -10.01 -8.07 8.62
CA THR A 73 -10.55 -8.97 9.64
C THR A 73 -12.06 -8.80 9.74
N ALA A 74 -12.74 -9.67 10.51
CA ALA A 74 -14.17 -9.54 10.74
C ALA A 74 -14.56 -8.19 11.36
N SER A 75 -13.68 -7.60 12.17
CA SER A 75 -13.93 -6.36 12.92
C SER A 75 -13.19 -5.13 12.40
N GLY A 76 -12.45 -5.23 11.30
CA GLY A 76 -11.69 -4.10 10.75
C GLY A 76 -10.44 -4.56 10.00
N PHE A 77 -9.28 -4.09 10.44
CA PHE A 77 -7.99 -4.40 9.82
C PHE A 77 -6.94 -4.74 10.85
N ARG A 78 -6.03 -5.64 10.48
CA ARG A 78 -4.80 -5.95 11.19
C ARG A 78 -3.64 -5.40 10.37
N SER A 79 -2.74 -4.60 10.97
CA SER A 79 -1.49 -4.26 10.28
C SER A 79 -0.63 -5.51 10.17
N LEU A 80 -0.39 -5.94 8.93
CA LEU A 80 0.52 -7.02 8.60
C LEU A 80 1.96 -6.49 8.58
N ARG A 81 2.14 -5.25 8.12
CA ARG A 81 3.45 -4.62 7.94
C ARG A 81 3.38 -3.10 7.79
N SER A 82 4.24 -2.41 8.51
CA SER A 82 4.68 -1.05 8.16
C SER A 82 6.03 -1.09 7.43
N ILE A 83 6.08 -0.70 6.16
CA ILE A 83 7.33 -0.61 5.40
C ILE A 83 7.76 0.86 5.38
N LEU A 84 8.94 1.14 5.90
CA LEU A 84 9.47 2.51 5.95
C LEU A 84 10.18 2.88 4.64
N VAL A 85 10.42 4.18 4.44
CA VAL A 85 11.23 4.74 3.34
C VAL A 85 10.78 4.30 1.93
N THR A 86 9.47 4.25 1.73
CA THR A 86 8.85 3.90 0.45
C THR A 86 8.45 5.15 -0.34
N ARG A 87 8.38 5.03 -1.66
CA ARG A 87 7.75 6.03 -2.54
C ARG A 87 6.89 5.35 -3.59
N LEU A 88 5.94 6.11 -4.08
CA LEU A 88 5.19 5.79 -5.29
C LEU A 88 6.13 5.72 -6.51
N PRO A 89 5.81 4.90 -7.53
CA PRO A 89 4.64 4.02 -7.58
C PRO A 89 4.81 2.78 -6.68
N ILE A 90 3.68 2.24 -6.23
CA ILE A 90 3.61 0.94 -5.56
C ILE A 90 2.99 -0.05 -6.53
N GLY A 91 3.62 -1.22 -6.67
CA GLY A 91 3.19 -2.27 -7.57
C GLY A 91 3.20 -3.64 -6.92
N VAL A 92 2.65 -4.61 -7.63
CA VAL A 92 2.62 -6.02 -7.25
C VAL A 92 3.17 -6.88 -8.39
N LEU A 93 3.95 -7.89 -8.03
CA LEU A 93 4.51 -8.85 -8.97
C LEU A 93 3.62 -10.09 -9.10
N PRO A 94 3.59 -10.73 -10.28
CA PRO A 94 2.94 -12.04 -10.42
C PRO A 94 3.65 -13.13 -9.61
N GLY A 95 4.94 -12.97 -9.34
CA GLY A 95 5.73 -13.88 -8.51
C GLY A 95 5.32 -13.84 -7.04
N LYS A 96 5.43 -14.98 -6.37
CA LYS A 96 5.07 -15.16 -4.96
C LYS A 96 6.22 -15.72 -4.14
N HIS A 97 6.31 -15.30 -2.89
CA HIS A 97 7.09 -15.97 -1.85
C HIS A 97 6.17 -16.38 -0.70
N HIS A 98 6.26 -17.63 -0.27
CA HIS A 98 5.44 -18.22 0.79
C HIS A 98 3.92 -18.00 0.60
N GLY A 99 3.45 -18.07 -0.65
CA GLY A 99 2.02 -17.93 -1.00
C GLY A 99 1.53 -16.49 -1.21
N TRP A 100 2.37 -15.49 -0.94
CA TRP A 100 2.04 -14.08 -1.09
C TRP A 100 2.79 -13.45 -2.27
N HIS A 101 2.11 -12.60 -3.03
CA HIS A 101 2.69 -11.81 -4.11
C HIS A 101 3.72 -10.82 -3.58
N ASP A 102 4.88 -10.75 -4.23
CA ASP A 102 5.87 -9.74 -3.86
C ASP A 102 5.40 -8.35 -4.29
N LEU A 103 5.81 -7.34 -3.51
CA LEU A 103 5.51 -5.95 -3.83
C LEU A 103 6.71 -5.27 -4.48
N THR A 104 6.44 -4.18 -5.19
CA THR A 104 7.48 -3.27 -5.66
C THR A 104 7.23 -1.87 -5.15
N VAL A 105 8.29 -1.20 -4.69
CA VAL A 105 8.24 0.21 -4.26
C VAL A 105 9.40 0.98 -4.88
N ARG A 106 9.27 2.30 -5.01
CA ARG A 106 10.39 3.14 -5.38
C ARG A 106 11.23 3.53 -4.15
N VAL A 107 12.54 3.35 -4.25
CA VAL A 107 13.55 3.82 -3.29
C VAL A 107 14.23 5.07 -3.85
N GLY A 108 14.52 6.06 -3.00
CA GLY A 108 15.23 7.27 -3.39
C GLY A 108 15.46 8.24 -2.22
N GLY A 109 16.05 9.40 -2.50
CA GLY A 109 16.36 10.42 -1.49
C GLY A 109 17.30 9.92 -0.40
N GLY A 110 17.36 10.58 0.76
CA GLY A 110 18.26 10.19 1.86
C GLY A 110 19.76 10.20 1.48
N GLY A 111 20.15 10.94 0.43
CA GLY A 111 21.51 10.94 -0.12
C GLY A 111 21.73 10.01 -1.32
N LEU A 112 20.74 9.22 -1.75
CA LEU A 112 20.82 8.47 -3.00
C LEU A 112 20.74 9.41 -4.22
N VAL A 113 21.74 9.29 -5.10
CA VAL A 113 21.86 10.07 -6.33
C VAL A 113 20.86 9.61 -7.40
N ALA A 114 20.60 8.31 -7.49
CA ALA A 114 19.63 7.73 -8.42
C ALA A 114 18.70 6.77 -7.67
N GLY A 115 17.39 7.05 -7.73
CA GLY A 115 16.37 6.15 -7.18
C GLY A 115 16.15 4.92 -8.06
N TYR A 116 15.75 3.81 -7.45
CA TYR A 116 15.50 2.52 -8.11
C TYR A 116 14.18 1.92 -7.63
N VAL A 117 13.71 0.86 -8.29
CA VAL A 117 12.57 0.08 -7.84
C VAL A 117 13.08 -1.14 -7.08
N ALA A 118 12.60 -1.34 -5.87
CA ALA A 118 12.93 -2.48 -5.01
C ALA A 118 11.77 -3.47 -5.00
N VAL A 119 12.11 -4.76 -5.04
CA VAL A 119 11.22 -5.86 -4.68
C VAL A 119 11.21 -5.98 -3.16
N VAL A 120 10.01 -6.03 -2.58
CA VAL A 120 9.76 -6.25 -1.17
C VAL A 120 9.08 -7.61 -1.03
N PRO A 121 9.83 -8.68 -0.75
CA PRO A 121 9.26 -10.02 -0.70
C PRO A 121 8.50 -10.28 0.60
N TYR A 122 7.56 -11.21 0.54
CA TYR A 122 6.97 -11.80 1.73
C TYR A 122 7.89 -12.90 2.29
N VAL A 123 8.20 -12.84 3.58
CA VAL A 123 9.22 -13.70 4.23
C VAL A 123 8.62 -14.84 5.06
N GLY A 124 7.34 -15.14 4.85
CA GLY A 124 6.63 -16.26 5.48
C GLY A 124 5.68 -15.88 6.62
N TRP A 125 5.88 -14.73 7.26
CA TRP A 125 4.96 -14.18 8.28
C TRP A 125 4.60 -12.70 8.08
N SER A 126 5.36 -11.98 7.26
CA SER A 126 5.16 -10.57 6.92
C SER A 126 5.99 -10.21 5.68
N TYR A 127 5.89 -8.97 5.20
CA TYR A 127 6.77 -8.43 4.16
C TYR A 127 8.12 -7.97 4.74
N ALA A 128 9.14 -7.84 3.89
CA ALA A 128 10.43 -7.29 4.28
C ALA A 128 10.28 -5.89 4.92
N PHE A 129 11.07 -5.61 5.97
CA PHE A 129 10.91 -4.40 6.80
C PHE A 129 11.28 -3.11 6.07
N ASN A 130 12.37 -3.14 5.31
CA ASN A 130 12.98 -1.97 4.69
C ASN A 130 13.32 -2.33 3.25
N PRO A 131 12.90 -1.54 2.24
CA PRO A 131 13.20 -1.80 0.84
C PRO A 131 14.68 -1.61 0.47
N THR A 132 15.51 -1.04 1.35
CA THR A 132 16.94 -0.79 1.12
C THR A 132 17.86 -1.83 1.73
N SER A 133 17.33 -2.87 2.36
CA SER A 133 18.11 -3.92 3.03
C SER A 133 17.52 -5.30 2.72
N ALA A 134 18.37 -6.33 2.74
CA ALA A 134 17.92 -7.70 2.58
C ALA A 134 16.78 -8.06 3.56
N PRO A 135 15.78 -8.86 3.13
CA PRO A 135 15.72 -9.56 1.85
C PRO A 135 15.16 -8.75 0.67
N ALA A 136 14.83 -7.46 0.85
CA ALA A 136 14.51 -6.60 -0.27
C ALA A 136 15.73 -6.41 -1.19
N HIS A 137 15.48 -6.25 -2.48
CA HIS A 137 16.53 -6.14 -3.50
C HIS A 137 16.03 -5.35 -4.71
N PRO A 138 16.92 -4.76 -5.53
CA PRO A 138 16.52 -4.09 -6.76
C PRO A 138 15.77 -5.05 -7.70
N ILE A 139 14.72 -4.54 -8.35
CA ILE A 139 14.00 -5.32 -9.37
C ILE A 139 14.91 -5.66 -10.55
N ALA A 140 14.78 -6.88 -11.07
CA ALA A 140 15.51 -7.30 -12.27
C ALA A 140 15.01 -6.54 -13.52
N SER A 141 15.91 -6.30 -14.47
CA SER A 141 15.56 -5.66 -15.74
C SER A 141 14.53 -6.49 -16.53
N GLY A 142 13.55 -5.83 -17.12
CA GLY A 142 12.50 -6.49 -17.93
C GLY A 142 11.34 -7.07 -17.12
N VAL A 143 11.35 -6.96 -15.79
CA VAL A 143 10.19 -7.28 -14.95
C VAL A 143 9.25 -6.07 -14.94
N ASP A 144 7.98 -6.31 -15.27
CA ASP A 144 6.94 -5.28 -15.30
C ASP A 144 5.90 -5.54 -14.18
N PRO A 145 5.93 -4.79 -13.06
CA PRO A 145 4.94 -4.93 -12.01
C PRO A 145 3.61 -4.31 -12.41
N LYS A 146 2.51 -4.92 -11.97
CA LYS A 146 1.20 -4.26 -12.05
C LYS A 146 1.20 -3.11 -11.04
N ILE A 147 1.07 -1.88 -11.53
CA ILE A 147 0.97 -0.70 -10.66
C ILE A 147 -0.38 -0.69 -9.95
N LEU A 148 -0.34 -0.57 -8.63
CA LEU A 148 -1.52 -0.50 -7.76
C LEU A 148 -1.78 0.93 -7.30
N ILE A 149 -0.72 1.68 -6.99
CA ILE A 149 -0.78 3.11 -6.66
C ILE A 149 0.23 3.83 -7.56
N ALA A 150 -0.28 4.73 -8.41
CA ALA A 150 0.53 5.42 -9.40
C ALA A 150 1.40 6.53 -8.78
N ALA A 151 2.45 6.96 -9.48
CA ALA A 151 3.33 8.03 -9.00
C ALA A 151 2.65 9.40 -8.96
N ASP A 152 1.67 9.60 -9.82
CA ASP A 152 0.86 10.80 -10.01
C ASP A 152 -0.55 10.65 -9.42
N ASP A 153 -0.80 9.60 -8.63
CA ASP A 153 -2.04 9.44 -7.88
C ASP A 153 -2.25 10.68 -7.00
N PRO A 154 -3.39 11.39 -7.11
CA PRO A 154 -3.66 12.55 -6.27
C PRO A 154 -3.87 12.16 -4.79
N GLY A 155 -4.26 10.92 -4.50
CA GLY A 155 -4.62 10.46 -3.17
C GLY A 155 -5.88 11.12 -2.63
N PHE A 156 -6.28 10.69 -1.43
CA PHE A 156 -7.45 11.16 -0.72
C PHE A 156 -7.05 11.99 0.50
N VAL A 157 -7.88 12.97 0.85
CA VAL A 157 -7.82 13.66 2.15
C VAL A 157 -8.87 13.05 3.07
N LEU A 158 -8.50 12.70 4.30
CA LEU A 158 -9.37 11.95 5.21
C LEU A 158 -10.65 12.72 5.61
N ASP A 159 -10.51 14.01 5.87
CA ASP A 159 -11.58 14.87 6.40
C ASP A 159 -12.14 15.89 5.39
N ALA A 160 -11.71 15.83 4.12
CA ALA A 160 -12.35 16.60 3.06
C ALA A 160 -13.69 15.94 2.65
N PRO A 161 -14.76 16.71 2.35
CA PRO A 161 -15.97 16.17 1.75
C PRO A 161 -15.61 15.42 0.46
N GLY A 162 -15.99 14.15 0.41
CA GLY A 162 -15.37 13.16 -0.46
C GLY A 162 -15.44 13.48 -1.95
N THR A 163 -14.27 13.57 -2.58
CA THR A 163 -13.92 13.06 -3.93
C THR A 163 -12.38 13.02 -3.99
N PRO A 164 -11.74 12.12 -4.78
CA PRO A 164 -10.35 12.32 -5.19
C PRO A 164 -10.20 13.64 -5.98
#